data_AF-A0A0S3UBU8-F1
#
_entry.id   AF-A0A0S3UBU8-F1
#
_cell.length_a   1.000
_cell.length_b   1.000
_cell.length_c   1.000
_cell.angle_alpha   90.00
_cell.angle_beta   90.00
_cell.angle_gamma   90.00
#
_symmetry.space_group_name_H-M   'P 1'
#
loop_
_entity.id
_entity.type
_entity.pdbx_description
1 polymer ?
#
loop_
_entity_poly.entity_id
_entity_poly.type
_entity_poly.pdbx_seq_one_letter_code
_entity_poly.pdbx_strand_id
1 'polypeptide(L)' 'MKALKVMATIDDQGQLTLDQPLLQEKNSRVEVIVLISAEADTDDKTQTELLADFRQAWHEAMTGQTIPVSQLWEGLEK' A
#
# COMPACT_ATOMS: atom_id res chain seq x y z
N MET A 1 -8.06 -20.34 -9.99
CA MET A 1 -7.82 -18.99 -10.57
C MET A 1 -6.33 -18.70 -10.43
N LYS A 2 -5.71 -18.11 -11.46
CA LYS A 2 -4.27 -17.75 -11.45
C LYS A 2 -4.17 -16.25 -11.77
N ALA A 3 -3.56 -15.50 -10.87
CA ALA A 3 -3.29 -14.08 -11.10
C ALA A 3 -1.94 -13.91 -11.82
N LEU A 4 -1.88 -12.98 -12.76
CA LEU A 4 -0.66 -12.58 -13.46
C LEU A 4 -0.50 -11.07 -13.33
N LYS A 5 0.68 -10.64 -12.88
CA LYS A 5 1.04 -9.22 -12.80
C LYS A 5 1.94 -8.88 -13.99
N VAL A 6 1.50 -7.93 -14.80
CA VAL A 6 2.27 -7.36 -15.92
C VAL A 6 2.15 -5.84 -15.88
N MET A 7 3.11 -5.16 -16.49
CA MET A 7 3.02 -3.72 -16.70
C MET A 7 2.16 -3.43 -17.92
N ALA A 8 1.40 -2.35 -17.80
CA ALA A 8 0.47 -1.88 -18.81
C ALA A 8 0.31 -0.37 -18.63
N THR A 9 0.04 0.31 -19.72
CA THR A 9 -0.17 1.76 -19.75
C THR A 9 -1.64 2.05 -20.04
N ILE A 10 -2.22 2.99 -19.29
CA ILE A 10 -3.51 3.58 -19.62
C ILE A 10 -3.23 4.89 -20.34
N ASP A 11 -3.70 5.02 -21.58
CA ASP A 11 -3.51 6.23 -22.36
C ASP A 11 -4.52 7.34 -22.01
N ASP A 12 -4.36 8.51 -22.63
CA ASP A 12 -5.22 9.68 -22.41
C ASP A 12 -6.68 9.46 -22.83
N GLN A 13 -6.98 8.37 -23.54
CA GLN A 13 -8.34 7.97 -23.92
C GLN A 13 -8.90 6.90 -22.99
N GLY A 14 -8.15 6.51 -21.95
CA GLY A 14 -8.52 5.50 -20.98
C GLY A 14 -8.36 4.06 -21.47
N GLN A 15 -7.62 3.83 -22.56
CA GLN A 15 -7.39 2.48 -23.08
C GLN A 15 -6.19 1.83 -22.39
N LEU A 16 -6.40 0.61 -21.88
CA LEU A 16 -5.33 -0.20 -21.29
C LEU A 16 -4.57 -0.97 -22.37
N THR A 17 -3.30 -0.65 -22.54
CA THR A 17 -2.38 -1.36 -23.43
C THR A 17 -1.35 -2.11 -22.60
N LEU A 18 -1.24 -3.42 -22.80
CA LEU A 18 -0.20 -4.21 -22.15
C LEU A 18 1.14 -3.97 -22.85
N ASP A 19 2.20 -3.78 -22.07
CA ASP A 19 3.54 -3.55 -22.64
C ASP A 19 4.08 -4.82 -23.33
N GLN A 20 3.57 -5.98 -22.91
CA GLN A 20 3.87 -7.28 -23.49
C GLN A 20 2.63 -8.19 -23.55
N PRO A 21 2.53 -9.09 -24.55
CA PRO A 21 1.41 -10.02 -24.66
C PRO A 21 1.32 -10.98 -23.48
N LEU A 22 0.08 -11.35 -23.10
CA LEU A 22 -0.14 -12.44 -22.16
C LEU A 22 0.08 -13.77 -22.89
N LEU A 23 1.12 -14.50 -22.50
CA LEU A 23 1.43 -15.82 -23.05
C LEU A 23 0.46 -16.85 -22.47
N GLN A 24 -0.70 -17.00 -23.12
CA GLN A 24 -1.68 -18.03 -22.81
C GLN A 24 -1.89 -18.92 -24.04
N GLU A 25 -1.95 -20.24 -23.81
CA GLU A 25 -2.05 -21.24 -24.89
C GLU A 25 -3.40 -21.21 -25.63
N LYS A 26 -4.42 -20.57 -25.06
CA LYS A 26 -5.79 -20.54 -25.59
C LYS A 26 -6.42 -19.18 -25.44
N ASN A 27 -7.18 -18.76 -26.46
CA ASN A 27 -8.05 -17.58 -26.39
C ASN A 27 -9.08 -17.78 -25.29
N SER A 28 -9.16 -16.84 -24.36
CA SER A 28 -10.12 -16.88 -23.27
C SER A 28 -10.43 -15.48 -22.77
N ARG A 29 -11.62 -15.30 -22.20
CA ARG A 29 -11.99 -14.06 -21.52
C ARG A 29 -11.35 -14.05 -20.14
N VAL A 30 -10.74 -12.93 -19.78
CA VAL A 30 -10.08 -12.72 -18.49
C VAL A 30 -10.74 -11.57 -17.75
N GLU A 31 -10.62 -11.58 -16.43
CA GLU A 31 -10.95 -10.44 -15.57
C GLU A 31 -9.69 -9.60 -15.37
N VAL A 32 -9.81 -8.29 -15.53
CA VAL A 32 -8.70 -7.34 -15.39
C VAL A 32 -8.90 -6.54 -14.12
N ILE A 33 -7.89 -6.52 -13.25
CA ILE A 33 -7.84 -5.67 -12.07
C ILE A 33 -6.76 -4.62 -12.32
N VAL A 34 -7.15 -3.35 -12.33
CA VAL A 34 -6.22 -2.22 -12.49
C VAL A 34 -5.94 -1.63 -11.11
N LEU A 35 -4.67 -1.58 -10.74
CA LEU A 35 -4.19 -0.91 -9.53
C LEU A 35 -3.67 0.47 -9.94
N ILE A 36 -4.48 1.50 -9.71
CA ILE A 36 -4.05 2.89 -9.86
C ILE A 36 -3.49 3.30 -8.50
N SER A 37 -2.21 3.66 -8.46
CA SER A 37 -1.68 4.35 -7.29
C SER A 37 -2.42 5.66 -7.17
N ALA A 38 -3.20 5.85 -6.11
CA ALA A 38 -3.60 7.19 -5.74
C ALA A 38 -2.31 8.00 -5.62
N GLU A 39 -2.15 9.04 -6.44
CA GLU A 39 -1.24 10.11 -6.05
C GLU A 39 -1.67 10.47 -4.64
N ALA A 40 -0.73 10.43 -3.70
CA ALA A 40 -1.07 10.62 -2.30
C ALA A 40 -1.91 11.89 -2.20
N ASP A 41 -3.22 11.74 -1.96
CA ASP A 41 -4.02 12.76 -1.33
C ASP A 41 -3.16 13.14 -0.13
N THR A 42 -2.55 14.31 -0.21
CA THR A 42 -1.66 14.83 0.81
C THR A 42 -2.59 15.29 1.92
N ASP A 43 -3.20 14.30 2.58
CA ASP A 43 -3.92 14.49 3.82
C ASP A 43 -2.90 15.12 4.78
N ASP A 44 -3.25 16.31 5.29
CA ASP A 44 -2.41 17.33 5.91
C ASP A 44 -1.80 16.89 7.26
N LYS A 45 -1.07 15.77 7.25
CA LYS A 45 0.04 15.51 8.15
C LYS A 45 1.26 15.52 7.26
N THR A 46 2.03 16.60 7.35
CA THR A 46 3.22 16.76 6.52
C THR A 46 4.06 15.50 6.65
N GLN A 47 4.52 14.91 5.54
CA GLN A 47 5.32 13.68 5.52
C GLN A 47 6.48 13.71 6.55
N THR A 48 6.95 14.92 6.89
CA THR A 48 7.90 15.23 7.96
C THR A 48 7.42 14.84 9.36
N GLU A 49 6.17 15.14 9.73
CA GLU A 49 5.59 14.79 11.04
C GLU A 49 5.46 13.28 11.19
N LEU A 50 4.98 12.58 10.16
CA LEU A 50 4.90 11.11 10.17
C LEU A 50 6.28 10.46 10.35
N LEU A 51 7.30 10.98 9.68
CA LEU A 51 8.67 10.50 9.82
C LEU A 51 9.29 10.85 11.19
N ALA A 52 8.87 11.96 11.81
CA ALA A 52 9.29 12.33 13.16
C ALA A 52 8.67 11.38 14.20
N ASP A 53 7.36 11.15 14.12
CA ASP A 53 6.62 10.23 14.97
C ASP A 53 7.20 8.81 14.88
N PHE A 54 7.50 8.35 13.65
CA PHE A 54 8.11 7.04 13.44
C PHE A 54 9.51 6.93 14.05
N ARG A 55 10.36 7.95 13.88
CA ARG A 55 11.70 7.98 14.49
C ARG A 55 11.64 7.96 16.01
N GLN A 56 10.68 8.68 16.59
CA GLN A 56 10.49 8.71 18.03
C GLN A 56 10.03 7.35 18.56
N ALA A 57 9.01 6.75 17.95
CA ALA A 57 8.54 5.41 18.33
C ALA A 57 9.66 4.35 18.20
N TRP A 58 10.51 4.45 17.17
CA TRP A 58 11.67 3.58 16.99
C TRP A 58 12.72 3.77 18.09
N HIS A 59 13.01 5.02 18.49
CA HIS A 59 13.93 5.31 19.58
C HIS A 59 13.42 4.80 20.93
N GLU A 60 12.13 4.99 21.22
CA GLU A 60 11.46 4.49 22.43
C GLU A 60 11.53 2.96 22.49
N ALA A 61 11.29 2.27 21.36
CA ALA A 61 11.45 0.82 21.26
C ALA A 61 12.88 0.35 21.53
N MET A 62 13.89 1.02 20.95
CA MET A 62 15.29 0.64 21.15
C MET A 62 15.81 0.96 22.56
N THR A 63 15.25 1.98 23.23
CA THR A 63 15.64 2.37 24.58
C THR A 63 14.82 1.69 25.68
N GLY A 64 13.85 0.85 25.30
CA GLY A 64 12.98 0.15 26.25
C GLY A 64 11.94 1.04 26.92
N GLN A 65 11.71 2.26 26.39
CA GLN A 65 10.63 3.14 26.80
C GLN A 65 9.33 2.69 26.13
N THR A 66 8.93 1.44 26.36
CA THR A 66 7.70 0.85 25.83
C THR A 66 6.86 0.30 26.97
N ILE A 67 5.55 0.24 26.76
CA ILE A 67 4.64 -0.42 27.68
C ILE A 67 4.36 -1.86 27.22
N PRO A 68 4.24 -2.83 28.14
CA PRO A 68 3.82 -4.18 27.78
C PRO A 68 2.46 -4.16 27.10
N VAL A 69 2.27 -5.01 26.09
CA VAL A 69 1.01 -5.12 25.34
C VAL A 69 -0.17 -5.44 26.26
N SER A 70 0.04 -6.18 27.34
CA SER A 70 -0.99 -6.46 28.34
C SER A 70 -1.52 -5.21 29.05
N GLN A 71 -0.67 -4.19 29.23
CA GLN A 71 -1.04 -2.92 29.87
C GLN A 71 -1.61 -1.90 28.88
N LEU A 72 -1.48 -2.12 27.57
CA LEU A 72 -2.03 -1.23 26.54
C LEU A 72 -3.56 -1.08 26.65
N TRP A 73 -4.24 -2.15 27.08
CA TRP A 73 -5.70 -2.21 27.16
C TRP A 73 -6.26 -1.60 28.46
N GLU A 74 -5.45 -1.51 29.52
CA GLU A 74 -5.87 -0.96 30.83
C GLU A 74 -6.25 0.53 30.75
N GLY A 75 -5.69 1.26 29.76
CA GLY A 75 -6.02 2.68 29.52
C GLY A 75 -7.22 2.91 28.59
N LEU A 76 -7.74 1.86 27.94
CA LEU A 76 -8.82 1.95 26.95
C LEU A 76 -10.20 1.54 27.49
N GLU A 77 -10.27 0.95 28.69
CA GLU A 77 -11.53 0.69 29.41
C GLU A 77 -12.02 1.97 30.12
N LYS A 78 -12.73 2.83 29.38
CA LYS A 78 -13.60 3.87 29.96
C LYS A 78 -14.95 3.93 29.25
#